data_AF-A0A967SD54-F1
#
_entry.id   AF-A0A967SD54-F1
#
_cell.length_a   1.000
_cell.length_b   1.000
_cell.length_c   1.000
_cell.angle_alpha   90.00
_cell.angle_beta   90.00
_cell.angle_gamma   90.00
#
_symmetry.space_group_name_H-M   'P 1'
#
loop_
_entity.id
_entity.type
_entity.pdbx_description
1 polymer ?
#
loop_
_entity_poly.entity_id
_entity_poly.type
_entity_poly.pdbx_seq_one_letter_code
_entity_poly.pdbx_strand_id
1 'polypeptide(L)'
;LHPLIRPFLEGGEMVEWGAKTIPEGGYYSVPERRHGDGLVIVGDAAGYVEVSSLKGIHYAMHSGILAARQIFEALKSGDTSAAGLAGYTA
;
A
#
# COMPACT_ATOMS: atom_id res chain seq x y z
N LEU A 1 -6.18 -14.89 -27.91
CA LEU A 1 -4.97 -15.25 -27.14
C LEU A 1 -3.75 -15.18 -28.06
N HIS A 2 -2.67 -14.51 -27.64
CA HIS A 2 -1.46 -14.34 -28.47
C HIS A 2 -0.90 -15.71 -28.90
N PRO A 3 -0.43 -15.90 -30.16
CA PRO A 3 0.04 -17.20 -30.64
C PRO A 3 1.15 -17.83 -29.79
N LEU A 4 2.01 -17.01 -29.18
CA LEU A 4 3.05 -17.50 -28.26
C LEU A 4 2.53 -18.02 -26.92
N ILE A 5 1.33 -17.63 -26.49
CA ILE A 5 0.76 -18.05 -25.19
C ILE A 5 -0.21 -19.23 -25.36
N ARG A 6 -0.86 -19.34 -26.54
CA ARG A 6 -1.89 -20.35 -26.83
C ARG A 6 -1.48 -21.79 -26.54
N PRO A 7 -0.29 -22.27 -26.94
CA PRO A 7 0.10 -23.66 -26.70
C PRO A 7 0.17 -24.03 -25.20
N PHE A 8 0.41 -23.05 -24.32
CA PHE A 8 0.52 -23.28 -22.88
C PHE A 8 -0.84 -23.39 -22.17
N LEU A 9 -1.93 -22.93 -22.80
CA LEU A 9 -3.27 -22.91 -22.19
C LEU A 9 -4.25 -23.90 -22.85
N GLU A 10 -3.83 -24.59 -23.92
CA GLU A 10 -4.70 -25.52 -24.66
C GLU A 10 -5.12 -26.72 -23.80
N GLY A 11 -6.42 -27.03 -23.80
CA GLY A 11 -7.00 -28.07 -22.94
C GLY A 11 -7.14 -27.69 -21.45
N GLY A 12 -6.66 -26.50 -21.06
CA GLY A 12 -6.84 -25.97 -19.71
C GLY A 12 -8.25 -25.45 -19.45
N GLU A 13 -8.64 -25.43 -18.17
CA GLU A 13 -9.88 -24.86 -17.69
C GLU A 13 -9.60 -23.58 -16.90
N MET A 14 -10.37 -22.52 -17.13
CA MET A 14 -10.28 -21.28 -16.36
C MET A 14 -10.98 -21.48 -15.01
N VAL A 15 -10.20 -21.58 -13.93
CA VAL A 15 -10.75 -21.80 -12.58
C VAL A 15 -11.31 -20.52 -11.95
N GLU A 16 -10.64 -19.38 -12.16
CA GLU A 16 -11.00 -18.10 -11.56
C GLU A 16 -10.58 -16.94 -12.48
N TRP A 17 -11.23 -15.79 -12.30
CA TRP A 17 -10.87 -14.53 -12.94
C TRP A 17 -11.07 -13.38 -11.95
N GLY A 18 -10.17 -12.41 -11.98
CA GLY A 18 -10.25 -11.22 -11.14
C GLY A 18 -9.59 -10.02 -11.77
N ALA A 19 -9.98 -8.84 -11.30
CA ALA A 19 -9.39 -7.56 -11.69
C ALA A 19 -9.26 -6.67 -10.44
N LYS A 20 -8.22 -5.85 -10.41
CA LYS A 20 -7.96 -4.91 -9.32
C LYS A 20 -7.21 -3.69 -9.83
N THR A 21 -7.51 -2.53 -9.25
CA THR A 21 -6.77 -1.29 -9.48
C THR A 21 -5.43 -1.30 -8.77
N ILE A 22 -4.40 -0.76 -9.42
CA ILE A 22 -3.05 -0.53 -8.87
C ILE A 22 -2.78 0.98 -8.90
N PRO A 23 -2.28 1.59 -7.81
CA PRO A 23 -1.87 2.98 -7.83
C PRO A 23 -0.58 3.14 -8.65
N GLU A 24 -0.64 3.94 -9.72
CA GLU A 24 0.49 4.15 -10.64
C GLU A 24 0.98 5.61 -10.68
N GLY A 25 0.44 6.47 -9.82
CA GLY A 25 0.81 7.89 -9.79
C GLY A 25 2.24 8.18 -9.32
N GLY A 26 2.94 7.17 -8.80
CA GLY A 26 4.34 7.25 -8.36
C GLY A 26 4.56 8.24 -7.21
N TYR A 27 5.82 8.59 -6.99
CA TYR A 27 6.27 9.41 -5.86
C TYR A 27 5.49 10.74 -5.72
N TYR A 28 5.24 11.42 -6.83
CA TYR A 28 4.55 12.73 -6.83
C TYR A 28 3.06 12.65 -6.49
N SER A 29 2.47 11.46 -6.48
CA SER A 29 1.07 11.26 -6.09
C SER A 29 0.91 10.83 -4.64
N VAL A 30 2.01 10.58 -3.91
CA VAL A 30 1.96 10.24 -2.49
C VAL A 30 1.58 11.49 -1.70
N PRO A 31 0.54 11.45 -0.84
CA PRO A 31 0.14 12.61 -0.04
C PRO A 31 1.29 13.05 0.88
N GLU A 32 1.57 14.34 0.96
CA GLU A 32 2.61 14.88 1.86
C GLU A 32 2.36 14.51 3.33
N ARG A 33 1.09 14.53 3.74
CA ARG A 33 0.63 14.11 5.07
C ARG A 33 -0.19 12.83 4.96
N ARG A 34 0.26 11.78 5.65
CA ARG A 34 -0.36 10.43 5.68
C ARG A 34 -0.89 10.06 7.07
N HIS A 35 -1.13 11.06 7.90
CA HIS A 35 -1.72 10.95 9.23
C HIS A 35 -2.66 12.14 9.50
N GLY A 36 -3.48 12.03 10.55
CA GLY A 36 -4.39 13.06 11.04
C GLY A 36 -4.90 12.69 12.44
N ASP A 37 -5.90 13.40 12.94
CA ASP A 37 -6.50 13.07 14.24
C ASP A 37 -7.12 11.67 14.22
N GLY A 38 -6.53 10.74 14.97
CA GLY A 38 -6.93 9.35 15.05
C GLY A 38 -6.75 8.55 13.76
N LEU A 39 -5.93 9.04 12.80
CA LEU A 39 -5.85 8.47 11.46
C LEU A 39 -4.41 8.31 10.97
N VAL A 40 -4.13 7.19 10.31
CA VAL A 40 -2.93 6.94 9.50
C VAL A 40 -3.31 6.27 8.18
N ILE A 41 -2.57 6.54 7.11
CA ILE A 41 -2.77 5.97 5.77
C ILE A 41 -1.54 5.16 5.38
N VAL A 42 -1.72 3.89 5.00
CA VAL A 42 -0.64 2.93 4.69
C VAL A 42 -0.88 2.22 3.36
N GLY A 43 0.16 1.56 2.82
CA GLY A 43 0.08 0.74 1.60
C GLY A 43 -0.50 1.46 0.39
N ASP A 44 -1.30 0.75 -0.41
CA ASP A 44 -1.91 1.28 -1.64
C ASP A 44 -2.79 2.50 -1.38
N ALA A 45 -3.39 2.62 -0.19
CA ALA A 45 -4.19 3.80 0.17
C ALA A 45 -3.33 5.08 0.27
N ALA A 46 -2.03 4.93 0.58
CA ALA A 46 -1.06 6.02 0.56
C ALA A 46 -0.34 6.15 -0.80
N GLY A 47 -0.62 5.27 -1.76
CA GLY A 47 0.01 5.24 -3.08
C GLY A 47 1.36 4.51 -3.13
N TYR A 48 1.65 3.63 -2.16
CA TYR A 48 2.94 2.96 -2.07
C TYR A 48 3.08 1.73 -2.99
N VAL A 49 3.33 1.98 -4.27
CA VAL A 49 3.66 0.95 -5.26
C VAL A 49 4.80 1.46 -6.14
N GLU A 50 5.81 0.62 -6.37
CA GLU A 50 6.72 0.81 -7.49
C GLU A 50 6.28 -0.03 -8.69
N VAL A 51 5.77 0.66 -9.70
CA VAL A 51 5.12 0.06 -10.87
C VAL A 51 6.15 -0.62 -11.77
N SER A 52 7.31 0.00 -11.99
CA SER A 52 8.31 -0.50 -12.96
C SER A 52 8.83 -1.90 -12.61
N SER A 53 8.84 -2.23 -11.32
CA SER A 53 9.29 -3.52 -10.81
C SER A 53 8.16 -4.37 -10.21
N LEU A 54 6.90 -3.97 -10.41
CA LEU A 54 5.68 -4.63 -9.93
C LEU A 54 5.73 -4.92 -8.42
N LYS A 55 6.03 -3.88 -7.64
CA LYS A 55 6.53 -4.00 -6.28
C LYS A 55 5.75 -3.09 -5.33
N GLY A 56 4.74 -3.66 -4.66
CA GLY A 56 3.91 -2.95 -3.66
C GLY A 56 3.85 -3.61 -2.27
N ILE A 57 3.89 -4.94 -2.21
CA ILE A 57 3.63 -5.69 -0.96
C ILE A 57 4.60 -5.32 0.16
N HIS A 58 5.90 -5.20 -0.13
CA HIS A 58 6.90 -4.84 0.88
C HIS A 58 6.73 -3.40 1.36
N TYR A 59 6.28 -2.47 0.51
CA TYR A 59 5.95 -1.12 0.96
C TYR A 59 4.69 -1.10 1.83
N ALA A 60 3.67 -1.88 1.48
CA ALA A 60 2.48 -2.03 2.30
C ALA A 60 2.82 -2.62 3.69
N MET A 61 3.64 -3.67 3.74
CA MET A 61 4.12 -4.24 4.99
C MET A 61 4.95 -3.25 5.81
N HIS A 62 5.92 -2.58 5.17
CA HIS A 62 6.81 -1.67 5.87
C HIS A 62 6.09 -0.43 6.40
N SER A 63 5.23 0.18 5.60
CA SER A 63 4.37 1.29 6.05
C SER A 63 3.47 0.88 7.20
N GLY A 64 2.91 -0.35 7.18
CA GLY A 64 2.16 -0.90 8.31
C GLY A 64 2.99 -1.04 9.59
N ILE A 65 4.23 -1.53 9.50
CA ILE A 65 5.14 -1.65 10.65
C ILE A 65 5.46 -0.27 11.26
N LEU A 66 5.78 0.71 10.42
CA LEU A 66 6.09 2.07 10.87
C LEU A 66 4.86 2.74 11.51
N ALA A 67 3.70 2.63 10.86
CA ALA A 67 2.46 3.16 11.40
C ALA A 67 2.09 2.53 12.75
N ALA A 68 2.22 1.20 12.88
CA ALA A 68 1.92 0.48 14.12
C ALA A 68 2.82 0.93 15.28
N ARG A 69 4.12 1.16 15.03
CA ARG A 69 5.04 1.69 16.05
C ARG A 69 4.60 3.07 16.54
N GLN A 70 4.25 3.97 15.61
CA GLN A 70 3.81 5.30 15.99
C GLN A 70 2.45 5.29 16.71
N ILE A 71 1.50 4.50 16.23
CA ILE A 71 0.20 4.31 16.87
C ILE A 71 0.39 3.81 18.31
N PHE A 72 1.29 2.85 18.52
CA PHE A 72 1.56 2.32 19.85
C PHE A 72 2.05 3.40 20.82
N GLU A 73 3.02 4.24 20.40
CA GLU A 73 3.50 5.34 21.23
C GLU A 73 2.43 6.40 21.48
N ALA A 74 1.64 6.75 20.46
CA ALA A 74 0.50 7.68 20.57
C ALA A 74 -0.57 7.20 21.56
N LEU A 75 -0.91 5.91 21.53
CA LEU A 75 -1.85 5.30 22.48
C LEU A 75 -1.29 5.31 23.90
N LYS A 76 0.01 5.04 24.06
CA LYS A 76 0.69 5.03 25.37
C LYS A 76 0.79 6.43 25.99
N SER A 77 0.99 7.46 25.17
CA SER A 77 1.02 8.86 25.62
C SER A 77 -0.38 9.46 25.82
N GLY A 78 -1.42 8.80 25.30
CA GLY A 78 -2.78 9.33 25.28
C GLY A 78 -3.01 10.44 24.24
N ASP A 79 -2.06 10.66 23.34
CA ASP A 79 -2.15 11.65 22.27
C ASP A 79 -2.28 10.95 20.91
N THR A 80 -3.51 10.72 20.48
CA THR A 80 -3.82 10.21 19.13
C THR A 80 -4.18 11.32 18.15
N SER A 81 -3.83 12.58 18.44
CA SER A 81 -4.03 13.68 17.50
C SER A 81 -3.07 13.55 16.30
N ALA A 82 -3.23 14.42 15.31
CA ALA A 82 -2.28 14.54 14.22
C ALA A 82 -0.84 14.75 14.72
N ALA A 83 -0.66 15.53 15.80
CA ALA A 83 0.67 15.75 16.39
C ALA A 83 1.26 14.46 16.98
N GLY A 84 0.46 13.72 17.75
CA GLY A 84 0.86 12.44 18.34
C GLY A 84 1.17 11.36 17.31
N LEU A 85 0.62 11.45 16.10
CA LEU A 85 0.84 10.49 15.00
C LEU A 85 1.88 10.96 13.96
N ALA A 86 2.45 12.15 14.11
CA ALA A 86 3.34 12.75 13.10
C ALA A 86 4.61 11.94 12.82
N GLY A 87 5.10 11.16 13.80
CA GLY A 87 6.31 10.34 13.67
C GLY A 87 6.22 9.22 12.61
N TYR A 88 5.03 8.87 12.14
CA TYR A 88 4.87 7.95 11.01
C TYR A 88 5.27 8.60 9.67
N THR A 89 5.14 9.91 9.56
CA THR A 89 5.30 10.64 8.29
C THR A 89 6.45 11.63 8.26
N ALA A 90 7.06 11.88 9.42
CA ALA A 90 8.23 12.73 9.58
C ALA A 90 9.50 12.08 9.01
#